data_AF-Q9YAH3-F1
#
_entry.id   AF-Q9YAH3-F1
#
_cell.length_a   1.000
_cell.length_b   1.000
_cell.length_c   1.000
_cell.angle_alpha   90.00
_cell.angle_beta   90.00
_cell.angle_gamma   90.00
#
_symmetry.space_group_name_H-M   'P 1'
#
loop_
_entity.id
_entity.type
_entity.pdbx_description
1 polymer ?
#
loop_
_entity_poly.entity_id
_entity_poly.type
_entity_poly.pdbx_seq_one_letter_code
_entity_poly.pdbx_strand_id
1 'polypeptide(L)'
;MASGSGAGQEEFEGVEKGEESPKKQWVVKMIKSARRYHKLCPYFDKKTGQCLLYPTVVGGLGKCDREGRYENCPIFIKFLENAYDTYTRRRKVLPRDFQDLVNQVFLLM
;
A
#
# COMPACT_ATOMS: atom_id res chain seq x y z
N MET A 1 -21.37 22.41 33.37
CA MET A 1 -20.61 22.20 32.13
C MET A 1 -19.50 21.22 32.46
N ALA A 2 -19.67 19.94 32.12
CA ALA A 2 -18.62 18.94 32.25
C ALA A 2 -18.48 18.25 30.89
N SER A 3 -17.45 18.65 30.16
CA SER A 3 -17.12 18.13 28.84
C SER A 3 -16.51 16.75 29.00
N GLY A 4 -17.27 15.70 28.68
CA GLY A 4 -16.77 14.33 28.59
C GLY A 4 -16.28 14.05 27.17
N SER A 5 -14.98 14.22 26.93
CA SER A 5 -14.33 13.74 25.71
C SER A 5 -14.10 12.23 25.80
N GLY A 6 -15.01 11.46 25.22
CA GLY A 6 -14.82 10.02 25.02
C GLY A 6 -13.98 9.77 23.78
N ALA A 7 -12.66 9.65 23.95
CA ALA A 7 -11.79 9.08 22.92
C ALA A 7 -11.94 7.54 22.98
N GLY A 8 -12.75 6.99 22.07
CA GLY A 8 -12.86 5.55 21.86
C GLY A 8 -11.52 4.99 21.38
N GLN A 9 -10.75 4.43 22.31
CA GLN A 9 -9.71 3.47 22.02
C GLN A 9 -10.41 2.16 21.67
N GLU A 10 -10.68 1.93 20.39
CA GLU A 10 -10.76 0.56 19.95
C GLU A 10 -9.31 0.03 20.03
N GLU A 11 -9.12 -1.18 20.55
CA GLU A 11 -7.90 -1.98 20.45
C GLU A 11 -8.05 -2.87 19.20
N PHE A 12 -6.95 -3.15 18.50
CA PHE A 12 -6.98 -4.11 17.39
C PHE A 12 -5.81 -5.01 17.66
N GLU A 13 -6.12 -6.02 18.47
CA GLU A 13 -5.28 -7.14 18.79
C GLU A 13 -4.75 -7.77 17.50
N GLY A 14 -3.46 -8.09 17.54
CA GLY A 14 -2.72 -8.64 16.42
C GLY A 14 -3.13 -10.06 16.05
N VAL A 15 -2.68 -10.49 14.88
CA VAL A 15 -2.55 -11.90 14.53
C VAL A 15 -1.25 -12.08 13.77
N GLU A 16 -0.22 -12.57 14.47
CA GLU A 16 0.82 -13.40 13.87
C GLU A 16 0.46 -14.87 14.16
N LYS A 17 0.18 -15.67 13.12
CA LYS A 17 0.59 -17.09 12.98
C LYS A 17 -0.03 -17.75 11.73
N GLY A 18 0.83 -18.30 10.88
CA GLY A 18 0.62 -19.60 10.24
C GLY A 18 -0.18 -19.69 8.93
N GLU A 19 -1.27 -18.95 8.75
CA GLU A 19 -2.03 -18.91 7.48
C GLU A 19 -1.67 -17.65 6.70
N GLU A 20 -1.75 -17.68 5.36
CA GLU A 20 -1.40 -16.53 4.50
C GLU A 20 -1.96 -15.22 5.08
N SER A 21 -1.08 -14.39 5.64
CA SER A 21 -1.49 -13.26 6.47
C SER A 21 -2.56 -12.43 5.74
N PRO A 22 -3.61 -11.94 6.42
CA PRO A 22 -4.66 -11.13 5.78
C PRO A 22 -4.07 -9.95 4.98
N LYS A 23 -2.93 -9.45 5.43
CA LYS A 23 -2.05 -8.52 4.71
C LYS A 23 -1.59 -9.05 3.35
N LYS A 24 -1.00 -10.25 3.27
CA LYS A 24 -0.56 -10.88 2.01
C LYS A 24 -1.74 -11.09 1.06
N GLN A 25 -2.87 -11.57 1.57
CA GLN A 25 -4.09 -11.74 0.75
C GLN A 25 -4.57 -10.39 0.18
N TRP A 26 -4.57 -9.34 1.00
CA TRP A 26 -4.91 -7.99 0.55
C TRP A 26 -3.91 -7.46 -0.49
N VAL A 27 -2.60 -7.63 -0.27
CA VAL A 27 -1.54 -7.25 -1.21
C VAL A 27 -1.74 -7.95 -2.57
N VAL A 28 -1.95 -9.26 -2.59
CA VAL A 28 -2.20 -10.03 -3.82
C VAL A 28 -3.45 -9.52 -4.53
N LYS A 29 -4.51 -9.21 -3.77
CA LYS A 29 -5.74 -8.61 -4.32
C LYS A 29 -5.47 -7.24 -4.95
N MET A 30 -4.67 -6.39 -4.30
CA MET A 30 -4.28 -5.08 -4.83
C MET A 30 -3.46 -5.22 -6.11
N ILE A 31 -2.49 -6.14 -6.17
CA ILE A 31 -1.70 -6.40 -7.38
C ILE A 31 -2.60 -6.85 -8.53
N LYS A 32 -3.50 -7.81 -8.28
CA LYS A 32 -4.48 -8.27 -9.29
C LYS A 32 -5.38 -7.14 -9.77
N SER A 33 -5.80 -6.26 -8.86
CA SER A 33 -6.61 -5.08 -9.20
C SER A 33 -5.81 -4.08 -10.05
N ALA A 34 -4.59 -3.74 -9.65
CA ALA A 34 -3.70 -2.85 -10.38
C ALA A 34 -3.48 -3.30 -11.83
N ARG A 35 -3.33 -4.62 -12.05
CA ARG A 35 -3.21 -5.22 -13.39
C ARG A 35 -4.44 -5.00 -14.28
N ARG A 36 -5.64 -4.91 -13.70
CA ARG A 36 -6.87 -4.63 -14.47
C ARG A 36 -6.94 -3.19 -14.93
N TYR A 37 -6.53 -2.25 -14.07
CA TYR A 37 -6.66 -0.82 -14.33
C TYR A 37 -5.50 -0.24 -15.14
N HIS A 38 -4.27 -0.69 -14.87
CA HIS A 38 -3.08 -0.18 -15.53
C HIS A 38 -2.35 -1.32 -16.22
N LYS A 39 -1.91 -1.13 -17.46
CA LYS A 39 -1.06 -2.08 -18.22
C LYS A 39 0.44 -1.98 -17.87
N LEU A 40 0.81 -0.93 -17.15
CA LEU A 40 2.19 -0.65 -16.72
C LEU A 40 2.14 0.04 -15.35
N CYS A 41 3.18 -0.11 -14.54
CA CYS A 41 3.27 0.46 -13.21
C CYS A 41 3.13 1.99 -13.28
N PRO A 42 2.15 2.60 -12.58
CA PRO A 42 1.97 4.05 -12.59
C PRO A 42 3.15 4.79 -11.95
N TYR A 43 3.96 4.09 -11.17
CA TYR A 43 5.14 4.64 -10.49
C TYR A 43 6.45 4.38 -11.25
N PHE A 44 6.38 3.90 -12.48
CA PHE A 44 7.56 3.74 -13.32
C PHE A 44 7.71 4.92 -14.27
N ASP A 45 8.83 5.62 -14.17
CA ASP A 45 9.17 6.68 -15.10
C ASP A 45 9.85 6.06 -16.33
N LYS A 46 9.15 6.07 -17.48
CA LYS A 46 9.68 5.55 -18.75
C LYS A 46 10.83 6.39 -19.32
N LYS A 47 10.95 7.66 -18.93
CA LYS A 47 11.96 8.58 -19.49
C LYS A 47 13.31 8.35 -18.81
N THR A 48 13.32 8.14 -17.50
CA THR A 48 14.54 7.95 -16.70
C THR A 48 14.79 6.50 -16.31
N GLY A 49 13.80 5.62 -16.47
CA GLY A 49 13.86 4.22 -16.05
C GLY A 49 13.79 4.03 -14.53
N GLN A 50 13.35 5.05 -13.79
CA GLN A 50 13.36 5.07 -12.33
C GLN A 50 12.05 4.57 -11.72
N CYS A 51 12.14 4.01 -10.52
CA CYS A 51 10.98 3.64 -9.72
C CYS A 51 10.66 4.75 -8.72
N LEU A 52 9.52 5.41 -8.90
CA LEU A 52 9.06 6.50 -8.03
C LEU A 52 8.65 6.03 -6.63
N LEU A 53 8.48 4.72 -6.43
CA LEU A 53 8.26 4.12 -5.10
C LEU A 53 9.55 3.88 -4.31
N TYR A 54 10.70 3.90 -4.98
CA TYR A 54 11.99 3.64 -4.32
C TYR A 54 12.30 4.64 -3.19
N PRO A 55 12.05 5.96 -3.35
CA PRO A 55 12.23 6.93 -2.26
C PRO A 55 11.34 6.65 -1.07
N THR A 56 10.08 6.26 -1.31
CA THR A 56 9.10 6.01 -0.25
C THR A 56 9.35 4.70 0.50
N VAL A 57 9.90 3.68 -0.17
CA VAL A 57 10.09 2.34 0.41
C VAL A 57 11.50 2.13 0.96
N VAL A 58 12.52 2.67 0.29
CA VAL A 58 13.94 2.43 0.59
C VAL A 58 14.66 3.69 1.08
N GLY A 59 14.13 4.89 0.82
CA GLY A 59 14.75 6.14 1.23
C GLY A 59 15.82 6.68 0.27
N GLY A 60 15.77 6.32 -1.02
CA GLY A 60 16.69 6.81 -2.05
C GLY A 60 16.10 6.79 -3.46
N LEU A 61 16.88 7.14 -4.48
CA LEU A 61 16.48 6.90 -5.88
C LEU A 61 17.00 5.55 -6.36
N GLY A 62 16.14 4.76 -7.00
CA GLY A 62 16.51 3.46 -7.57
C GLY A 62 15.89 3.25 -8.95
N LYS A 63 16.60 2.47 -9.77
CA LYS A 63 16.12 2.05 -11.09
C LYS A 63 15.08 0.95 -10.93
N CYS A 64 14.16 0.85 -11.87
CA CYS A 64 13.18 -0.23 -11.88
C CYS A 64 13.73 -1.42 -12.68
N ASP A 65 14.18 -2.48 -12.00
CA ASP A 65 14.66 -3.71 -12.65
C ASP A 65 13.59 -4.46 -13.46
N ARG A 66 12.32 -4.06 -13.31
CA ARG A 66 11.17 -4.72 -13.92
C ARG A 66 10.56 -3.94 -15.07
N GLU A 67 11.22 -2.87 -15.53
CA GLU A 67 10.79 -2.05 -16.69
C GLU A 67 9.32 -1.59 -16.57
N GLY A 68 8.88 -1.30 -15.35
CA GLY A 68 7.51 -0.91 -15.06
C GLY A 68 6.50 -2.05 -14.92
N ARG A 69 6.91 -3.32 -14.77
CA ARG A 69 5.98 -4.39 -14.35
C ARG A 69 5.82 -4.40 -12.83
N TYR A 70 4.57 -4.46 -12.37
CA TYR A 70 4.21 -4.64 -10.95
C TYR A 70 4.20 -6.12 -10.51
N GLU A 71 4.20 -7.06 -11.45
CA GLU A 71 4.13 -8.50 -11.18
C GLU A 71 5.44 -8.97 -10.50
N ASN A 72 5.33 -9.48 -9.27
CA ASN A 72 6.46 -9.85 -8.42
C ASN A 72 7.49 -8.72 -8.21
N CYS A 73 7.06 -7.46 -8.22
CA CYS A 73 7.94 -6.34 -7.90
C CYS A 73 8.08 -6.20 -6.36
N PRO A 74 9.28 -6.44 -5.78
CA PRO A 74 9.45 -6.42 -4.33
C PRO A 74 9.22 -5.03 -3.73
N ILE A 75 9.53 -3.96 -4.47
CA ILE A 75 9.28 -2.57 -4.05
C ILE A 75 7.77 -2.30 -3.97
N PHE A 76 7.01 -2.77 -4.97
CA PHE A 76 5.57 -2.59 -5.01
C PHE A 76 4.86 -3.39 -3.90
N ILE A 77 5.31 -4.62 -3.64
CA ILE A 77 4.82 -5.45 -2.54
C ILE A 77 5.06 -4.75 -1.21
N LYS A 78 6.29 -4.31 -0.94
CA LYS A 78 6.62 -3.58 0.29
C LYS A 78 5.81 -2.29 0.45
N PHE A 79 5.59 -1.56 -0.64
CA PHE A 79 4.73 -0.37 -0.61
C PHE A 79 3.30 -0.71 -0.15
N LEU A 80 2.70 -1.75 -0.73
CA LEU A 80 1.36 -2.20 -0.34
C LEU A 80 1.32 -2.71 1.10
N GLU A 81 2.36 -3.42 1.54
CA GLU A 81 2.49 -3.88 2.92
C GLU A 81 2.53 -2.69 3.91
N ASN A 82 3.34 -1.67 3.62
CA ASN A 82 3.45 -0.48 4.45
C ASN A 82 2.16 0.36 4.43
N ALA A 83 1.49 0.43 3.27
CA ALA A 83 0.17 1.04 3.17
C ALA A 83 -0.83 0.32 4.08
N TYR A 84 -0.91 -1.01 3.99
CA TYR A 84 -1.77 -1.83 4.83
C TYR A 84 -1.53 -1.56 6.32
N ASP A 85 -0.27 -1.60 6.77
CA ASP A 85 0.07 -1.29 8.17
C ASP A 85 -0.37 0.13 8.56
N THR A 86 -0.23 1.10 7.65
CA THR A 86 -0.65 2.48 7.87
C THR A 86 -2.18 2.61 8.00
N TYR A 87 -2.96 1.92 7.17
CA TYR A 87 -4.43 1.90 7.27
C TYR A 87 -4.89 1.23 8.56
N THR A 88 -4.33 0.05 8.87
CA THR A 88 -4.64 -0.70 10.10
C THR A 88 -4.29 0.13 11.34
N ARG A 89 -3.11 0.75 11.38
CA ARG A 89 -2.69 1.62 12.48
C ARG A 89 -3.57 2.86 12.63
N ARG A 90 -4.03 3.45 11.51
CA ARG A 90 -4.92 4.62 11.52
C ARG A 90 -6.40 4.24 11.73
N ARG A 91 -6.72 2.96 11.94
CA ARG A 91 -8.10 2.42 11.97
C ARG A 91 -8.97 2.89 10.81
N LYS A 92 -8.35 3.09 9.65
CA LYS A 92 -9.07 3.47 8.43
C LYS A 92 -9.52 2.23 7.68
N VAL A 93 -10.65 2.35 6.99
CA VAL A 93 -11.17 1.28 6.14
C VAL A 93 -10.13 0.94 5.07
N LEU A 94 -9.82 -0.35 4.95
CA LEU A 94 -8.88 -0.83 3.95
C LEU A 94 -9.46 -0.62 2.54
N PRO A 95 -8.67 -0.07 1.61
CA PRO A 95 -9.10 0.10 0.24
C PRO A 95 -9.56 -1.21 -0.39
N ARG A 96 -10.63 -1.14 -1.19
CA ARG A 96 -11.23 -2.34 -1.81
C ARG A 96 -10.45 -2.82 -3.03
N ASP A 97 -9.82 -1.89 -3.73
CA ASP A 97 -9.07 -2.07 -4.96
C ASP A 97 -7.94 -1.04 -5.08
N PHE A 98 -7.05 -1.24 -6.05
CA PHE A 98 -5.85 -0.41 -6.20
C PHE A 98 -6.19 1.04 -6.56
N GLN A 99 -7.26 1.28 -7.30
CA GLN A 99 -7.66 2.64 -7.67
C GLN A 99 -8.18 3.41 -6.45
N ASP A 100 -8.97 2.76 -5.60
CA ASP A 100 -9.36 3.32 -4.30
C ASP A 100 -8.16 3.57 -3.39
N LEU A 101 -7.16 2.68 -3.40
CA LEU A 101 -5.89 2.90 -2.68
C LEU A 101 -5.19 4.17 -3.17
N VAL A 102 -5.03 4.36 -4.48
CA VAL A 102 -4.39 5.55 -5.06
C VAL A 102 -5.15 6.82 -4.67
N ASN A 103 -6.48 6.79 -4.74
CA ASN A 103 -7.33 7.91 -4.36
C ASN A 103 -7.20 8.24 -2.86
N GLN A 104 -7.18 7.22 -1.99
CA GLN A 104 -7.09 7.42 -0.54
C GLN A 104 -5.69 7.81 -0.08
N VAL A 105 -4.63 7.30 -0.70
CA VAL A 105 -3.23 7.71 -0.42
C VAL A 105 -3.02 9.17 -0.81
N PHE A 106 -3.65 9.63 -1.89
CA PHE A 106 -3.60 11.04 -2.30
C PHE A 106 -4.29 11.97 -1.30
N LEU A 107 -5.32 11.50 -0.59
CA LEU A 107 -5.98 12.24 0.50
C LEU A 107 -5.21 12.19 1.83
N LEU A 108 -4.10 11.45 1.91
CA LEU A 108 -3.30 11.27 3.12
C LEU A 108 -1.93 11.96 3.05
N MET A 109 -1.55 12.48 1.89
CA MET A 109 -0.44 13.43 1.70
C MET A 109 -0.99 14.85 1.74
#